data_AF-A0A8H5ZCF5-F1
#
_entry.id   AF-A0A8H5ZCF5-F1
#
_cell.length_a   1.000
_cell.length_b   1.000
_cell.length_c   1.000
_cell.angle_alpha   90.00
_cell.angle_beta   90.00
_cell.angle_gamma   90.00
#
_symmetry.space_group_name_H-M   'P 1'
#
loop_
_entity.id
_entity.type
_entity.pdbx_description
1 polymer ?
#
loop_
_entity_poly.entity_id
_entity_poly.type
_entity_poly.pdbx_seq_one_letter_code
_entity_poly.pdbx_strand_id
1 'polypeptide(L)'
;MYFSTIVLSTLLATLSSATIILGHADYENDGHKDTAVWIQGQDPCAYTYMGHGSPCSFNGGNFVASNTFHYRIVNCNNGQPFTLQNENGSKNAEAVFRPIDDLVHCPGGYTMGQTWVF
;
A
#
# COMPACT_ATOMS: atom_id res chain seq x y z
N MET A 1 -33.37 -44.46 13.26
CA MET A 1 -33.31 -42.99 13.32
C MET A 1 -31.87 -42.58 13.20
N TYR A 2 -31.47 -41.98 12.08
CA TYR A 2 -30.11 -41.47 11.90
C TYR A 2 -30.14 -39.94 12.08
N PHE A 3 -29.52 -39.46 13.14
CA PHE A 3 -29.32 -38.04 13.40
C PHE A 3 -28.24 -37.52 12.45
N SER A 4 -28.62 -36.61 11.55
CA SER A 4 -27.67 -35.90 10.70
C SER A 4 -27.10 -34.72 11.50
N THR A 5 -25.85 -34.82 11.92
CA THR A 5 -25.10 -33.73 12.54
C THR A 5 -24.63 -32.77 11.44
N ILE A 6 -25.32 -31.63 11.31
CA ILE A 6 -24.87 -30.52 10.48
C ILE A 6 -23.77 -29.81 11.27
N VAL A 7 -22.50 -30.01 10.87
CA VAL A 7 -21.37 -29.23 11.37
C VAL A 7 -21.36 -27.90 10.63
N LEU A 8 -21.82 -26.84 11.29
CA LEU A 8 -21.79 -25.48 10.77
C LEU A 8 -20.37 -24.91 11.01
N SER A 9 -19.46 -25.06 10.04
CA SER A 9 -18.17 -24.35 10.07
C SER A 9 -18.40 -22.89 9.71
N THR A 10 -18.53 -22.03 10.71
CA THR A 10 -18.39 -20.57 10.53
C THR A 10 -16.92 -20.26 10.24
N LEU A 11 -16.62 -19.99 8.97
CA LEU A 11 -15.32 -19.48 8.55
C LEU A 11 -15.21 -18.02 9.02
N LEU A 12 -14.58 -17.81 10.18
CA LEU A 12 -14.12 -16.48 10.58
C LEU A 12 -12.96 -16.10 9.65
N ALA A 13 -13.28 -15.40 8.56
CA ALA A 13 -12.28 -14.66 7.81
C ALA A 13 -11.83 -13.49 8.70
N THR A 14 -10.79 -13.71 9.50
CA THR A 14 -9.99 -12.62 10.06
C THR A 14 -9.42 -11.85 8.89
N LEU A 15 -10.02 -10.72 8.55
CA LEU A 15 -9.42 -9.71 7.69
C LEU A 15 -8.17 -9.20 8.41
N SER A 16 -7.06 -9.88 8.18
CA SER A 16 -5.74 -9.37 8.54
C SER A 16 -5.58 -8.05 7.80
N SER A 17 -5.71 -6.93 8.53
CA SER A 17 -5.44 -5.61 7.99
C SER A 17 -3.99 -5.60 7.50
N ALA A 18 -3.79 -5.55 6.19
CA ALA A 18 -2.46 -5.45 5.61
C ALA A 18 -1.94 -4.03 5.83
N THR A 19 -0.77 -3.88 6.44
CA THR A 19 -0.09 -2.58 6.55
C THR A 19 0.36 -2.15 5.15
N ILE A 20 -0.05 -0.94 4.74
CA ILE A 20 0.35 -0.38 3.45
C ILE A 20 1.54 0.54 3.64
N ILE A 21 2.56 0.36 2.79
CA ILE A 21 3.71 1.24 2.74
C ILE A 21 3.58 2.16 1.53
N LEU A 22 3.79 3.45 1.75
CA LEU A 22 4.00 4.43 0.69
C LEU A 22 5.45 4.91 0.76
N GLY A 23 6.12 4.81 -0.36
CA GLY A 23 7.53 5.15 -0.49
C GLY A 23 7.86 5.59 -1.89
N HIS A 24 9.14 5.44 -2.24
CA HIS A 24 9.66 5.84 -3.53
C HIS A 24 10.56 4.77 -4.15
N ALA A 25 10.53 4.67 -5.48
CA ALA A 25 11.53 3.95 -6.27
C ALA A 25 12.48 4.98 -6.90
N ASP A 26 13.77 4.92 -6.58
CA ASP A 26 14.81 5.84 -7.06
C ASP A 26 15.66 5.12 -8.11
N TYR A 27 15.54 5.56 -9.37
CA TYR A 27 16.24 4.95 -10.50
C TYR A 27 17.64 5.55 -10.65
N GLU A 28 18.67 4.70 -10.51
CA GLU A 28 20.07 5.13 -10.44
C GLU A 28 20.57 5.82 -11.72
N ASN A 29 19.93 5.52 -12.86
CA ASN A 29 20.41 5.94 -14.18
C ASN A 29 19.97 7.36 -14.60
N ASP A 30 18.94 7.93 -13.99
CA ASP A 30 18.38 9.24 -14.37
C ASP A 30 17.91 10.09 -13.18
N GLY A 31 18.03 9.60 -11.94
CA GLY A 31 17.58 10.29 -10.73
C GLY A 31 16.05 10.42 -10.65
N HIS A 32 15.34 9.64 -11.45
CA HIS A 32 13.89 9.64 -11.50
C HIS A 32 13.32 8.94 -10.27
N LYS A 33 12.28 9.56 -9.67
CA LYS A 33 11.63 9.05 -8.46
C LYS A 33 10.16 8.78 -8.71
N ASP A 34 9.81 7.51 -8.65
CA ASP A 34 8.43 7.08 -8.67
C ASP A 34 7.87 7.06 -7.27
N THR A 35 6.61 7.41 -7.15
CA THR A 35 5.82 7.15 -5.95
C THR A 35 5.34 5.71 -6.01
N ALA A 36 5.59 4.97 -4.95
CA ALA A 36 5.44 3.54 -4.92
C ALA A 36 4.63 3.09 -3.70
N VAL A 37 3.82 2.06 -3.86
CA VAL A 37 3.05 1.44 -2.78
C VAL A 37 3.22 -0.07 -2.76
N TRP A 38 3.41 -0.65 -1.59
CA TRP A 38 3.46 -2.11 -1.39
C TRP A 38 2.91 -2.49 -0.02
N ILE A 39 2.64 -3.79 0.17
CA ILE A 39 2.22 -4.34 1.46
C ILE A 39 3.45 -4.67 2.29
N GLN A 40 3.47 -4.28 3.55
CA GLN A 40 4.56 -4.63 4.46
C GLN A 40 4.76 -6.16 4.53
N GLY A 41 6.01 -6.61 4.39
CA GLY A 41 6.36 -8.04 4.37
C GLY A 41 6.25 -8.69 2.98
N GLN A 42 5.82 -7.94 1.96
CA GLN A 42 5.96 -8.34 0.55
C GLN A 42 7.19 -7.70 -0.09
N ASP A 43 7.56 -8.20 -1.27
CA ASP A 43 8.67 -7.69 -2.06
C ASP A 43 8.40 -6.23 -2.51
N PRO A 44 9.16 -5.24 -2.02
CA PRO A 44 8.99 -3.85 -2.43
C PRO A 44 9.37 -3.63 -3.90
N CYS A 45 10.13 -4.52 -4.54
CA CYS A 45 10.46 -4.40 -5.96
C CYS A 45 9.25 -4.65 -6.87
N ALA A 46 8.23 -5.36 -6.37
CA ALA A 46 6.95 -5.58 -7.06
C ALA A 46 5.88 -4.54 -6.66
N TYR A 47 6.30 -3.27 -6.50
CA TYR A 47 5.42 -2.19 -6.04
C TYR A 47 4.30 -1.86 -7.04
N THR A 48 3.26 -1.23 -6.52
CA THR A 48 2.23 -0.55 -7.30
C THR A 48 2.63 0.89 -7.55
N TYR A 49 2.77 1.26 -8.82
CA TYR A 49 3.13 2.61 -9.24
C TYR A 49 2.00 3.61 -8.97
N MET A 50 2.37 4.77 -8.43
CA MET A 50 1.46 5.85 -7.99
C MET A 50 1.82 7.22 -8.61
N GLY A 51 2.46 7.23 -9.77
CA GLY A 51 2.87 8.48 -10.42
C GLY A 51 4.23 8.99 -9.97
N HIS A 52 4.51 10.24 -10.35
CA HIS A 52 5.69 10.97 -9.90
C HIS A 52 5.27 12.08 -8.93
N GLY A 53 5.86 12.09 -7.73
CA GLY A 53 5.56 13.08 -6.69
C GLY A 53 4.39 12.70 -5.79
N SER A 54 3.26 13.40 -5.88
CA SER A 54 2.12 13.15 -4.99
C SER A 54 1.34 11.90 -5.39
N PRO A 55 1.05 10.96 -4.47
CA PRO A 55 0.24 9.78 -4.79
C PRO A 55 -1.18 10.13 -5.24
N CYS A 56 -1.72 11.30 -4.86
CA CYS A 56 -3.04 11.74 -5.32
C CYS A 56 -3.06 12.20 -6.78
N SER A 57 -1.91 12.54 -7.37
CA SER A 57 -1.84 13.01 -8.76
C SER A 57 -2.09 11.87 -9.75
N PHE A 58 -1.77 10.64 -9.37
CA PHE A 58 -2.02 9.46 -10.19
C PHE A 58 -3.40 8.89 -9.89
N ASN A 59 -4.25 8.84 -10.91
CA ASN A 59 -5.60 8.26 -10.83
C ASN A 59 -6.44 8.76 -9.62
N GLY A 60 -6.23 10.01 -9.20
CA GLY A 60 -6.90 10.59 -8.02
C GLY A 60 -6.59 9.88 -6.69
N GLY A 61 -5.45 9.19 -6.62
CA GLY A 61 -4.99 8.41 -5.46
C GLY A 61 -5.47 6.96 -5.42
N ASN A 62 -6.24 6.50 -6.41
CA ASN A 62 -6.78 5.14 -6.43
C ASN A 62 -5.75 4.12 -6.90
N PHE A 63 -5.67 2.98 -6.20
CA PHE A 63 -4.79 1.88 -6.56
C PHE A 63 -5.34 0.53 -6.11
N VAL A 64 -4.78 -0.53 -6.69
CA VAL A 64 -5.05 -1.92 -6.29
C VAL A 64 -3.78 -2.45 -5.65
N ALA A 65 -3.86 -2.82 -4.38
CA ALA A 65 -2.73 -3.43 -3.70
C ALA A 65 -2.54 -4.88 -4.18
N SER A 66 -1.37 -5.46 -3.92
CA SER A 66 -1.02 -6.83 -4.30
C SER A 66 -1.91 -7.91 -3.65
N ASN A 67 -2.63 -7.58 -2.58
CA ASN A 67 -3.69 -8.41 -1.99
C ASN A 67 -5.04 -8.30 -2.73
N THR A 68 -5.07 -7.67 -3.90
CA THR A 68 -6.24 -7.41 -4.76
C THR A 68 -7.28 -6.44 -4.21
N PHE A 69 -7.06 -5.87 -3.01
CA PHE A 69 -7.97 -4.87 -2.47
C PHE A 69 -7.74 -3.50 -3.10
N HIS A 70 -8.85 -2.79 -3.29
CA HIS A 70 -8.87 -1.45 -3.83
C HIS A 70 -8.81 -0.42 -2.70
N TYR A 71 -7.92 0.55 -2.86
CA TYR A 71 -7.69 1.61 -1.89
C TYR A 71 -7.56 2.96 -2.59
N ARG A 72 -7.68 4.03 -1.79
CA ARG A 72 -7.44 5.39 -2.25
C ARG A 72 -6.64 6.18 -1.23
N ILE A 73 -5.57 6.84 -1.68
CA ILE A 73 -4.84 7.83 -0.88
C ILE A 73 -5.47 9.21 -1.12
N VAL A 74 -5.82 9.90 -0.05
CA VAL A 74 -6.42 11.25 -0.09
C VAL A 74 -5.66 12.22 0.82
N ASN A 75 -6.13 13.48 0.86
CA ASN A 75 -5.56 14.56 1.68
C ASN A 75 -4.12 14.98 1.33
N CYS A 76 -3.66 14.72 0.10
CA CYS A 76 -2.29 15.06 -0.30
C CYS A 76 -1.96 16.57 -0.35
N ASN A 77 -2.96 17.46 -0.32
CA ASN A 77 -2.77 18.91 -0.49
C ASN A 77 -2.72 19.69 0.84
N ASN A 78 -3.05 19.07 1.98
CA ASN A 78 -3.30 19.78 3.25
C ASN A 78 -2.12 19.77 4.22
N GLY A 79 -0.92 19.42 3.76
CA GLY A 79 0.18 19.06 4.65
C GLY A 79 -0.10 17.70 5.28
N GLN A 80 0.88 16.82 5.25
CA GLN A 80 0.79 15.46 5.78
C GLN A 80 0.19 15.43 7.20
N PRO A 81 -0.57 14.37 7.55
CA PRO A 81 -0.52 13.04 6.94
C PRO A 81 -1.54 12.76 5.83
N PHE A 82 -1.17 11.86 4.93
CA PHE A 82 -2.08 11.27 3.94
C PHE A 82 -3.09 10.36 4.64
N THR A 83 -4.28 10.20 4.07
CA THR A 83 -5.29 9.25 4.58
C THR A 83 -5.50 8.13 3.58
N LEU A 84 -5.49 6.88 4.05
CA LEU A 84 -5.89 5.72 3.27
C LEU A 84 -7.40 5.49 3.43
N GLN A 85 -8.10 5.32 2.32
CA GLN A 85 -9.51 4.94 2.27
C GLN A 85 -9.66 3.56 1.65
N ASN A 86 -10.65 2.80 2.12
CA ASN A 86 -11.13 1.60 1.45
C ASN A 86 -11.90 1.96 0.17
N GLU A 87 -12.16 0.97 -0.68
CA GLU A 87 -12.94 1.12 -1.93
C GLU A 87 -14.28 1.85 -1.73
N ASN A 88 -14.97 1.58 -0.62
CA ASN A 88 -16.26 2.21 -0.30
C ASN A 88 -16.14 3.67 0.21
N GLY A 89 -14.95 4.25 0.20
CA GLY A 89 -14.66 5.61 0.66
C GLY A 89 -14.55 5.76 2.18
N SER A 90 -14.74 4.69 2.95
CA SER A 90 -14.52 4.73 4.40
C SER A 90 -13.04 4.92 4.72
N LYS A 91 -12.75 5.71 5.76
CA LYS A 91 -11.39 5.87 6.27
C LYS A 91 -10.86 4.53 6.76
N ASN A 92 -9.66 4.16 6.31
CA ASN A 92 -8.92 3.00 6.75
C ASN A 92 -7.86 3.41 7.80
N ALA A 93 -6.89 4.25 7.39
CA ALA A 93 -5.75 4.63 8.23
C ALA A 93 -5.22 6.03 7.90
N GLU A 94 -4.44 6.61 8.82
CA GLU A 94 -3.67 7.85 8.58
C GLU A 94 -2.18 7.50 8.46
N ALA A 95 -1.50 8.11 7.50
CA ALA A 95 -0.09 7.88 7.27
C ALA A 95 0.75 8.33 8.46
N VAL A 96 1.66 7.47 8.90
CA VAL A 96 2.70 7.81 9.87
C VAL A 96 4.03 7.93 9.14
N PHE A 97 4.67 9.09 9.27
CA PHE A 97 6.01 9.30 8.71
C PHE A 97 6.99 8.36 9.41
N ARG A 98 7.70 7.56 8.61
CA ARG A 98 8.80 6.72 9.08
C ARG A 98 9.99 7.02 8.17
N PRO A 99 11.00 7.77 8.65
CA PRO A 99 12.17 8.08 7.83
C PRO A 99 12.83 6.79 7.34
N ILE A 100 13.43 6.86 6.15
CA ILE A 100 14.02 5.71 5.45
C ILE A 100 15.19 5.18 6.27
N ASP A 101 15.02 4.01 6.88
CA ASP A 101 16.11 3.31 7.59
C ASP A 101 16.74 2.20 6.74
N ASP A 102 15.98 1.58 5.82
CA ASP A 102 16.44 0.46 4.98
C ASP A 102 16.09 0.69 3.50
N LEU A 103 17.13 0.76 2.66
CA LEU A 103 17.03 0.84 1.21
C LEU A 103 17.09 -0.56 0.60
N VAL A 104 16.15 -0.91 -0.28
CA VAL A 104 16.14 -2.20 -0.98
C VAL A 104 16.53 -2.03 -2.44
N HIS A 105 17.59 -2.69 -2.89
CA HIS A 105 18.04 -2.65 -4.29
C HIS A 105 17.27 -3.69 -5.11
N CYS A 106 16.68 -3.25 -6.23
CA CYS A 106 15.81 -4.07 -7.05
C CYS A 106 16.45 -4.46 -8.38
N PRO A 107 16.12 -5.67 -8.91
CA PRO A 107 16.48 -6.04 -10.27
C PRO A 107 15.87 -5.03 -11.25
N GLY A 108 16.72 -4.30 -11.98
CA GLY A 108 16.30 -3.18 -12.83
C GLY A 108 17.05 -1.88 -12.58
N GLY A 109 17.91 -1.82 -11.55
CA GLY A 109 18.79 -0.67 -11.29
C GLY A 109 18.08 0.49 -10.60
N TYR A 110 17.22 0.17 -9.63
CA TYR A 110 16.55 1.15 -8.79
C TYR A 110 16.52 0.70 -7.34
N THR A 111 16.34 1.66 -6.44
CA THR A 111 16.33 1.43 -5.00
C THR A 111 14.99 1.89 -4.41
N MET A 112 14.40 1.05 -3.55
CA MET A 112 13.16 1.34 -2.85
C MET A 112 13.45 1.96 -1.48
N GLY A 113 12.79 3.08 -1.17
CA GLY A 113 12.81 3.71 0.15
C GLY A 113 11.40 3.83 0.73
N GLN A 114 11.23 3.39 1.98
CA GLN A 114 9.97 3.53 2.74
C GLN A 114 9.87 4.92 3.38
N THR A 115 8.72 5.58 3.29
CA THR A 115 8.55 6.93 3.85
C THR A 115 7.31 7.07 4.74
N TRP A 116 6.24 6.35 4.41
CA TRP A 116 4.96 6.42 5.10
C TRP A 116 4.39 5.02 5.32
N VAL A 117 3.76 4.84 6.47
CA VAL A 117 3.10 3.59 6.85
C VAL A 117 1.65 3.90 7.20
N PHE A 118 0.72 3.15 6.63
CA PHE A 118 -0.72 3.20 6.92
C PHE A 118 -1.14 2.00 7.76
#